data_AF-A0A1F8YKD8-F1
#
_entry.id   AF-A0A1F8YKD8-F1
#
_cell.length_a   1.000
_cell.length_b   1.000
_cell.length_c   1.000
_cell.angle_alpha   90.00
_cell.angle_beta   90.00
_cell.angle_gamma   90.00
#
_symmetry.space_group_name_H-M   'P 1'
#
loop_
_entity.id
_entity.type
_entity.pdbx_description
1 polymer ?
#
loop_
_entity_poly.entity_id
_entity_poly.type
_entity_poly.pdbx_seq_one_letter_code
_entity_poly.pdbx_strand_id
1 'polypeptide(L)'
;MANEKPVEIQVAFPEHLRGGVYSNNMIVAHTKEEFFLDFLMVAPPTGTVTARVILSPGHVKRVVGALQENLAKYEASFGPIRAAEPPQGKIGIN
;
A
#
# COMPACT_ATOMS: atom_id res chain seq x y z
N MET A 1 16.27 -23.34 29.72
CA MET A 1 15.43 -22.58 28.77
C MET A 1 16.38 -21.63 28.05
N ALA A 2 16.64 -21.87 26.77
CA ALA A 2 17.59 -21.04 26.01
C ALA A 2 16.98 -19.65 25.80
N ASN A 3 17.72 -18.64 26.22
CA ASN A 3 17.38 -17.23 26.05
C ASN A 3 17.68 -16.86 24.58
N GLU A 4 16.75 -17.15 23.68
CA GLU A 4 16.88 -16.76 22.27
C GLU A 4 16.76 -15.24 22.18
N LYS A 5 17.91 -14.57 22.05
CA LYS A 5 17.95 -13.14 21.76
C LYS A 5 17.25 -12.90 20.41
N PRO A 6 16.39 -11.87 20.29
CA PRO A 6 15.73 -11.57 19.02
C PRO A 6 16.77 -11.40 17.92
N VAL A 7 16.60 -12.13 16.82
CA VAL A 7 17.43 -11.94 15.63
C VAL A 7 17.02 -10.60 15.01
N GLU A 8 17.94 -9.64 15.01
CA GLU A 8 17.77 -8.39 14.30
C GLU A 8 18.00 -8.63 12.81
N ILE A 9 16.95 -8.42 12.01
CA ILE A 9 17.01 -8.56 10.56
C ILE A 9 17.31 -7.18 9.98
N GLN A 10 18.51 -6.99 9.45
CA GLN A 10 18.84 -5.79 8.69
C GLN A 10 18.21 -5.85 7.30
N VAL A 11 17.37 -4.87 6.98
CA VAL A 11 16.75 -4.72 5.66
C VAL A 11 17.46 -3.61 4.90
N ALA A 12 18.07 -3.94 3.77
CA ALA A 12 18.67 -2.94 2.90
C ALA A 12 17.60 -2.19 2.11
N PHE A 13 17.76 -0.88 1.94
CA PHE A 13 16.88 -0.05 1.12
C PHE A 13 17.56 0.26 -0.22
N PRO A 14 17.13 -0.36 -1.34
CA PRO A 14 17.67 -0.07 -2.66
C PRO A 14 17.55 1.41 -3.04
N GLU A 15 18.60 1.99 -3.62
CA GLU A 15 18.65 3.43 -3.93
C GLU A 15 17.48 3.89 -4.81
N HIS A 16 17.13 3.10 -5.84
CA HIS A 16 16.06 3.42 -6.78
C HIS A 16 14.65 3.47 -6.15
N LEU A 17 14.46 2.90 -4.96
CA LEU A 17 13.18 2.92 -4.25
C LEU A 17 13.08 4.09 -3.25
N ARG A 18 14.18 4.78 -2.93
CA ARG A 18 14.22 5.77 -1.83
C ARG A 18 13.32 6.97 -2.06
N GLY A 19 13.12 7.37 -3.31
CA GLY A 19 12.24 8.48 -3.67
C GLY A 19 10.75 8.16 -3.51
N GLY A 20 10.38 6.89 -3.34
CA GLY A 20 9.00 6.44 -3.35
C GLY A 20 8.32 6.68 -4.71
N VAL A 21 7.01 6.43 -4.73
CA VAL A 21 6.14 6.75 -5.87
C VAL A 21 4.90 7.47 -5.36
N TYR A 22 4.41 8.44 -6.12
CA TYR A 22 3.11 9.04 -5.87
C TYR A 22 2.01 8.20 -6.52
N SER A 23 0.86 8.11 -5.86
CA SER A 23 -0.37 7.53 -6.42
C SER A 23 -1.58 8.29 -5.92
N ASN A 24 -2.58 8.44 -6.79
CA ASN A 24 -3.86 9.05 -6.46
C ASN A 24 -5.03 8.07 -6.56
N ASN A 25 -4.75 6.81 -6.92
CA ASN A 25 -5.73 5.75 -6.97
C ASN A 25 -5.06 4.38 -6.75
N MET A 26 -5.86 3.39 -6.35
CA MET A 26 -5.43 2.01 -6.18
C MET A 26 -6.51 1.06 -6.70
N ILE A 27 -6.10 0.05 -7.47
CA ILE A 27 -6.95 -1.10 -7.82
C ILE A 27 -6.45 -2.32 -7.06
N VAL A 28 -7.40 -3.08 -6.52
CA VAL A 28 -7.11 -4.34 -5.83
C VAL A 28 -7.76 -5.48 -6.58
N ALA A 29 -6.96 -6.45 -7.02
CA ALA A 29 -7.40 -7.71 -7.57
C ALA A 29 -6.83 -8.87 -6.73
N HIS A 30 -7.46 -10.05 -6.77
CA HIS A 30 -6.96 -11.20 -6.02
C HIS A 30 -7.40 -12.54 -6.60
N THR A 31 -6.61 -13.57 -6.29
CA THR A 31 -6.98 -15.00 -6.38
C THR A 31 -7.12 -15.57 -4.96
N LYS A 32 -7.19 -16.90 -4.83
CA LYS A 32 -7.14 -17.54 -3.50
C LYS A 32 -5.73 -17.46 -2.88
N GLU A 33 -4.71 -17.26 -3.70
CA GLU A 33 -3.30 -17.38 -3.37
C GLU A 33 -2.63 -16.01 -3.23
N GLU A 34 -3.10 -15.00 -3.97
CA GLU A 34 -2.43 -13.71 -4.08
C GLU A 34 -3.40 -12.53 -4.15
N PHE A 35 -2.96 -11.38 -3.66
CA PHE A 35 -3.55 -10.07 -3.84
C PHE A 35 -2.57 -9.19 -4.61
N PHE A 36 -3.10 -8.46 -5.58
CA PHE A 36 -2.39 -7.48 -6.38
C PHE A 36 -2.90 -6.09 -5.99
N LEU A 37 -2.00 -5.26 -5.46
CA LEU A 37 -2.28 -3.87 -5.12
C LEU A 37 -1.58 -3.00 -6.15
N ASP A 38 -2.37 -2.47 -7.08
CA ASP A 38 -1.88 -1.61 -8.16
C ASP A 38 -2.12 -0.16 -7.83
N PHE A 39 -1.04 0.56 -7.58
CA PHE A 39 -1.06 1.99 -7.34
C PHE A 39 -0.94 2.72 -8.68
N LEU A 40 -1.83 3.69 -8.88
CA LEU A 40 -2.01 4.39 -10.14
C LEU A 40 -1.82 5.89 -9.96
N MET A 41 -1.32 6.53 -11.01
CA MET A 41 -1.43 7.96 -11.24
C MET A 41 -2.40 8.17 -12.39
N VAL A 42 -3.60 8.65 -12.08
CA VAL A 42 -4.68 8.89 -13.04
C VAL A 42 -4.79 10.38 -13.30
N ALA A 43 -4.65 10.79 -14.55
CA ALA A 43 -4.79 12.16 -15.03
C ALA A 43 -5.56 12.13 -16.36
N PRO A 44 -6.91 12.19 -16.32
CA PRO A 44 -7.75 11.98 -17.50
C PRO A 44 -7.33 12.85 -18.69
N PRO A 45 -7.25 12.28 -19.91
CA PRO A 45 -7.71 10.94 -20.30
C PRO A 45 -6.67 9.82 -20.07
N THR A 46 -5.51 10.12 -19.49
CA THR A 46 -4.39 9.18 -19.33
C THR A 46 -4.24 8.67 -17.90
N GLY A 47 -3.46 7.61 -17.75
CA GLY A 47 -3.01 7.14 -16.44
C GLY A 47 -1.88 6.14 -16.59
N THR A 48 -1.15 5.91 -15.51
CA THR A 48 -0.08 4.92 -15.45
C THR A 48 -0.07 4.18 -14.13
N VAL A 49 0.40 2.92 -14.16
CA VAL A 49 0.71 2.16 -12.95
C VAL A 49 2.05 2.68 -12.42
N THR A 50 2.06 3.16 -11.17
CA THR A 50 3.28 3.67 -10.52
C THR A 50 3.96 2.60 -9.67
N ALA A 51 3.20 1.67 -9.10
CA ALA A 51 3.74 0.48 -8.43
C ALA A 51 2.72 -0.66 -8.38
N ARG A 52 3.22 -1.90 -8.33
CA ARG A 52 2.45 -3.11 -8.00
C ARG A 52 3.10 -3.80 -6.81
N VAL A 53 2.30 -4.15 -5.82
CA VAL A 53 2.73 -5.00 -4.69
C VAL A 53 1.87 -6.26 -4.67
N ILE A 54 2.52 -7.42 -4.64
CA ILE A 54 1.86 -8.73 -4.58
C ILE A 54 1.98 -9.27 -3.16
N LEU A 55 0.86 -9.67 -2.58
CA LEU A 55 0.76 -10.08 -1.18
C LEU A 55 0.00 -11.40 -1.07
N SER A 56 0.40 -12.26 -0.14
CA SER A 56 -0.46 -13.40 0.23
C SER A 56 -1.68 -12.91 1.04
N PRO A 57 -2.82 -13.63 1.02
CA PRO A 57 -4.01 -13.25 1.78
C PRO A 57 -3.76 -13.03 3.28
N GLY A 58 -2.90 -13.86 3.88
CA GLY A 58 -2.50 -13.71 5.28
C GLY A 58 -1.70 -12.43 5.53
N HIS A 59 -0.85 -12.02 4.59
CA HIS A 59 -0.09 -10.78 4.72
C HIS A 59 -0.99 -9.55 4.56
N VAL A 60 -1.99 -9.59 3.66
CA VAL A 60 -2.96 -8.50 3.49
C VAL A 60 -3.67 -8.17 4.80
N LYS A 61 -4.07 -9.16 5.60
CA LYS A 61 -4.66 -8.91 6.92
C LYS A 61 -3.74 -8.11 7.84
N ARG A 62 -2.43 -8.42 7.85
CA ARG A 62 -1.45 -7.66 8.64
C ARG A 62 -1.31 -6.23 8.13
N VAL A 63 -1.30 -6.04 6.81
CA VAL A 63 -1.24 -4.71 6.20
C VAL A 63 -2.45 -3.86 6.58
N VAL A 64 -3.67 -4.40 6.47
CA VAL A 64 -4.90 -3.69 6.84
C VAL A 64 -4.87 -3.26 8.30
N GLY A 65 -4.53 -4.17 9.22
CA GLY A 65 -4.45 -3.85 10.65
C GLY A 65 -3.41 -2.77 10.94
N ALA A 66 -2.21 -2.87 10.33
CA ALA A 66 -1.16 -1.87 10.49
C ALA A 66 -1.57 -0.49 9.96
N LEU A 67 -2.22 -0.43 8.79
CA LEU A 67 -2.68 0.84 8.21
C LEU A 67 -3.78 1.49 9.06
N GLN A 68 -4.74 0.70 9.55
CA GLN A 68 -5.80 1.21 10.44
C GLN A 68 -5.23 1.79 11.73
N GLU A 69 -4.30 1.08 12.37
CA GLU A 69 -3.65 1.55 13.59
C GLU A 69 -2.85 2.84 13.36
N ASN A 70 -2.06 2.90 12.29
CA ASN A 70 -1.25 4.07 11.99
C ASN A 70 -2.10 5.27 11.55
N LEU A 71 -3.19 5.05 10.83
CA LEU A 71 -4.13 6.11 10.47
C LEU A 71 -4.78 6.70 11.74
N ALA A 72 -5.22 5.86 12.67
CA ALA A 72 -5.78 6.33 13.93
C ALA A 72 -4.77 7.17 14.75
N LYS A 73 -3.50 6.73 14.80
CA LYS A 73 -2.42 7.49 15.46
C LYS A 73 -2.16 8.84 14.78
N TYR A 74 -2.19 8.87 13.44
CA TYR A 74 -2.06 10.09 12.67
C TYR A 74 -3.19 11.07 12.99
N GLU A 75 -4.45 10.62 12.91
CA GLU A 75 -5.61 11.48 13.16
C GLU A 75 -5.68 11.98 14.61
N ALA A 76 -5.23 11.18 15.57
CA ALA A 76 -5.10 11.63 16.96
C ALA A 76 -4.07 12.76 17.14
N SER A 77 -3.05 12.81 16.29
CA SER A 77 -1.95 13.79 16.36
C SER A 77 -2.19 15.03 15.51
N PHE A 78 -2.84 14.88 14.35
CA PHE A 78 -2.98 15.92 13.33
C PHE A 78 -4.44 16.30 13.02
N GLY A 79 -5.40 15.62 13.63
CA GLY A 79 -6.83 15.80 13.38
C GLY A 79 -7.37 14.87 12.29
N PRO A 80 -8.71 14.77 12.16
CA PRO A 80 -9.36 13.87 11.23
C PRO A 80 -9.10 14.26 9.78
N ILE A 81 -8.94 13.26 8.90
CA ILE A 81 -8.78 13.47 7.47
C ILE A 81 -10.03 13.06 6.70
N ARG A 82 -10.28 13.70 5.56
CA ARG A 82 -11.37 13.31 4.65
C ARG A 82 -10.85 12.31 3.63
N ALA A 83 -11.65 11.29 3.36
CA ALA A 83 -11.37 10.38 2.25
C ALA A 83 -11.39 11.17 0.93
N ALA A 84 -10.40 10.93 0.06
CA ALA A 84 -10.37 11.48 -1.27
C ALA A 84 -11.47 10.85 -2.14
N GLU A 85 -12.09 11.65 -3.01
CA GLU A 85 -13.06 11.13 -3.97
C GLU A 85 -12.32 10.31 -5.06
N PRO A 86 -12.84 9.13 -5.43
CA PRO A 86 -12.25 8.38 -6.53
C PRO A 86 -12.39 9.15 -7.84
N PRO A 87 -11.42 9.03 -8.78
CA PRO A 87 -11.53 9.60 -10.12
C PRO A 87 -12.83 9.17 -10.82
N GLN A 88 -13.51 10.11 -11.44
CA GLN A 88 -14.73 9.84 -12.20
C GLN A 88 -14.39 9.17 -13.55
N GLY A 89 -14.85 7.94 -13.76
CA GLY A 89 -14.66 7.18 -15.01
C GLY A 89 -14.37 5.69 -14.78
N LYS A 90 -14.59 4.85 -15.81
CA LYS A 90 -14.14 3.45 -15.77
C LYS A 90 -12.62 3.41 -16.01
N ILE A 91 -11.86 2.96 -15.02
CA ILE A 91 -10.42 2.74 -15.15
C ILE A 91 -10.20 1.30 -15.61
N GLY A 92 -9.68 1.13 -16.82
CA GLY A 92 -9.18 -0.14 -17.33
C GLY A 92 -7.65 -0.16 -17.31
N ILE A 93 -7.06 -1.29 -16.93
CA ILE A 93 -5.63 -1.56 -17.12
C ILE A 93 -5.54 -2.48 -18.35
N ASN A 94 -4.72 -2.11 -19.34
CA ASN A 94 -4.49 -2.89 -20.56
C ASN A 94 -3.61 -4.12 -20.30
#